data_AF-A0A1X7VDE8-F1
#
_entry.id   AF-A0A1X7VDE8-F1
#
_cell.length_a   1.000
_cell.length_b   1.000
_cell.length_c   1.000
_cell.angle_alpha   90.00
_cell.angle_beta   90.00
_cell.angle_gamma   90.00
#
_symmetry.space_group_name_H-M   'P 1'
#
loop_
_entity.id
_entity.type
_entity.pdbx_description
1 polymer ?
#
loop_
_entity_poly.entity_id
_entity_poly.type
_entity_poly.pdbx_seq_one_letter_code
_entity_poly.pdbx_strand_id
1 'polypeptide(L)'
;MYYKEMSNFVHQIVKKTSNRIGFPLGQLCALISGPKLPPRTPALATVCTPTAPRSSGDTSWGFTGEDGFLSSILWAVPKKRVSRHKKRLRMQSKWLRPIQNYMPCPKCGNPKLLHVLCGTCFRRTMRKTAEYRKKNVGTLYSKFKKGVGF
;
A
#
# COMPACT_ATOMS: atom_id res chain seq x y z
N MET A 1 26.36 -7.80 -7.27
CA MET A 1 26.07 -8.33 -5.91
C MET A 1 24.57 -8.34 -5.60
N TYR A 2 23.83 -7.23 -5.77
CA TYR A 2 22.38 -7.18 -5.46
C TYR A 2 21.45 -8.09 -6.28
N TYR A 3 21.75 -8.34 -7.56
CA TYR A 3 20.90 -9.22 -8.40
C TYR A 3 20.93 -10.69 -7.96
N LYS A 4 22.06 -11.16 -7.39
CA LYS A 4 22.24 -12.56 -6.98
C LYS A 4 21.53 -12.86 -5.65
N GLU A 5 21.43 -11.86 -4.77
CA GLU A 5 20.64 -11.97 -3.53
C GLU A 5 19.13 -11.92 -3.80
N MET A 6 18.67 -11.03 -4.69
CA MET A 6 17.26 -10.98 -5.08
C MET A 6 16.82 -12.25 -5.81
N SER A 7 17.65 -12.84 -6.68
CA SER A 7 17.33 -14.11 -7.34
C SER A 7 17.23 -15.28 -6.36
N ASN A 8 18.12 -15.33 -5.37
CA ASN A 8 18.09 -16.36 -4.33
C ASN A 8 16.86 -16.23 -3.43
N PHE A 9 16.44 -15.00 -3.13
CA PHE A 9 15.23 -14.72 -2.36
C PHE A 9 13.95 -15.13 -3.11
N VAL A 10 13.85 -14.80 -4.41
CA VAL A 10 12.73 -15.24 -5.26
C VAL A 10 12.69 -16.77 -5.39
N HIS A 11 13.85 -17.43 -5.58
CA HIS A 11 13.94 -18.89 -5.61
C HIS A 11 13.54 -19.54 -4.28
N GLN A 12 13.88 -18.95 -3.14
CA GLN A 12 13.43 -19.44 -1.83
C GLN A 12 11.92 -19.33 -1.67
N ILE A 13 11.29 -18.23 -2.13
CA ILE A 13 9.84 -18.07 -2.07
C ILE A 13 9.15 -19.14 -2.93
N VAL A 14 9.60 -19.35 -4.17
CA VAL A 14 9.03 -20.36 -5.09
C VAL A 14 9.15 -21.78 -4.52
N LYS A 15 10.32 -22.15 -3.97
CA LYS A 15 10.54 -23.46 -3.31
C LYS A 15 9.69 -23.63 -2.04
N LYS A 16 9.49 -22.56 -1.26
CA LYS A 16 8.67 -22.59 -0.04
C LYS A 16 7.17 -22.68 -0.34
N THR A 17 6.73 -22.18 -1.49
CA THR A 17 5.35 -22.34 -1.96
C THR A 17 5.08 -23.73 -2.56
N SER A 18 6.07 -24.38 -3.19
CA SER A 18 5.87 -25.74 -3.74
C SER A 18 5.80 -26.83 -2.67
N ASN A 19 6.51 -26.68 -1.54
CA ASN A 19 6.45 -27.67 -0.45
C ASN A 19 5.21 -27.53 0.46
N ARG A 20 4.43 -26.46 0.29
CA ARG A 20 3.22 -26.20 1.12
C ARG A 20 1.92 -26.58 0.42
N ILE A 21 1.97 -26.74 -0.89
CA ILE A 21 0.87 -27.19 -1.72
C ILE A 21 1.39 -28.46 -2.36
N GLY A 22 1.09 -29.63 -1.77
CA GLY A 22 1.46 -30.93 -2.33
C GLY A 22 0.73 -31.19 -3.66
N PHE A 23 1.07 -30.42 -4.69
CA PHE A 23 0.57 -30.58 -6.05
C PHE A 23 1.77 -30.91 -6.93
N PRO A 24 1.96 -32.18 -7.33
CA PRO A 24 2.95 -32.53 -8.34
C PRO A 24 2.59 -31.81 -9.64
N LEU A 25 3.58 -31.14 -10.25
CA LEU A 25 3.50 -30.41 -11.53
C LEU A 25 3.19 -31.30 -12.76
N GLY A 26 2.60 -32.49 -12.56
CA GLY A 26 2.29 -33.46 -13.61
C GLY A 26 0.81 -33.68 -13.90
N GLN A 27 -0.13 -33.07 -13.17
CA GLN A 27 -1.57 -33.41 -13.28
C GLN A 27 -2.52 -32.26 -13.70
N LEU A 28 -1.99 -31.14 -14.20
CA LEU A 28 -2.83 -30.06 -14.75
C LEU A 28 -3.04 -30.12 -16.28
N CYS A 29 -2.51 -31.12 -16.99
CA CYS A 29 -2.78 -31.29 -18.43
C CYS A 29 -4.12 -31.98 -18.75
N ALA A 30 -4.83 -32.57 -17.78
CA ALA A 30 -6.06 -33.35 -18.04
C ALA A 30 -7.38 -32.58 -17.86
N LEU A 31 -7.36 -31.24 -17.78
CA LEU A 31 -8.57 -30.41 -17.72
C LEU A 31 -8.69 -29.41 -18.89
N ILE A 32 -7.82 -29.51 -19.90
CA ILE A 32 -7.79 -28.61 -21.07
C ILE A 32 -8.64 -29.15 -22.23
N SER A 33 -9.14 -30.39 -22.17
CA SER A 33 -10.04 -30.97 -23.16
C SER A 33 -11.40 -31.35 -22.56
N GLY A 34 -12.17 -30.35 -22.10
CA GLY A 34 -13.59 -30.48 -21.82
C GLY A 34 -14.44 -29.93 -22.99
N PRO A 35 -15.58 -30.54 -23.34
CA PRO A 35 -16.37 -30.14 -24.51
C PRO A 35 -16.94 -28.73 -24.37
N LYS A 36 -16.91 -27.97 -25.48
CA LYS A 36 -17.54 -26.65 -25.65
C LYS A 36 -19.03 -26.73 -25.28
N LEU A 37 -19.44 -26.05 -24.22
CA LEU A 37 -20.86 -25.77 -23.98
C LEU A 37 -21.33 -24.66 -24.96
N PRO A 38 -22.50 -24.79 -25.59
CA PRO A 38 -23.04 -23.78 -26.50
C PRO A 38 -23.53 -22.54 -25.74
N PRO A 39 -23.52 -21.35 -26.38
CA PRO A 39 -24.00 -20.12 -25.79
C PRO A 39 -25.51 -20.16 -25.56
N ARG A 40 -25.93 -19.85 -24.32
CA ARG A 40 -27.33 -19.66 -23.94
C ARG A 40 -27.89 -18.43 -24.67
N THR A 41 -28.83 -18.66 -25.58
CA THR A 41 -29.73 -17.60 -26.09
C THR A 41 -30.86 -17.37 -25.07
N PRO A 42 -31.31 -16.12 -24.88
CA PRO A 42 -32.45 -15.83 -24.01
C PRO A 42 -33.77 -16.12 -24.75
N ALA A 43 -34.52 -17.11 -24.27
CA ALA A 43 -35.90 -17.34 -24.68
C ALA A 43 -36.80 -16.24 -24.09
N LEU A 44 -37.53 -15.56 -24.98
CA LEU A 44 -38.56 -14.58 -24.67
C LEU A 44 -39.73 -15.30 -23.97
N ALA A 45 -39.97 -15.01 -22.69
CA ALA A 45 -41.12 -15.51 -21.97
C ALA A 45 -42.14 -14.37 -21.74
N THR A 46 -43.33 -14.64 -22.24
CA THR A 46 -44.58 -13.88 -22.25
C THR A 46 -45.02 -13.35 -20.88
N VAL A 47 -45.41 -12.07 -20.89
CA VAL A 47 -46.38 -11.29 -20.08
C VAL A 47 -46.87 -11.87 -18.75
N CYS A 48 -46.71 -11.08 -17.68
CA CYS A 48 -47.59 -11.11 -16.51
C CYS A 48 -47.92 -9.67 -16.10
N THR A 49 -49.21 -9.31 -16.15
CA THR A 49 -49.76 -8.05 -15.64
C THR A 49 -49.84 -8.09 -14.11
N PRO A 50 -49.27 -7.10 -13.39
CA PRO A 50 -49.55 -6.94 -11.97
C PRO A 50 -50.71 -5.95 -11.75
N THR A 51 -51.90 -6.47 -11.45
CA THR A 51 -52.88 -5.75 -10.63
C THR A 51 -52.42 -5.79 -9.18
N ALA A 52 -52.38 -4.61 -8.54
CA ALA A 52 -51.93 -4.40 -7.17
C ALA A 52 -52.80 -5.15 -6.14
N PRO A 53 -52.28 -5.30 -4.91
CA PRO A 53 -52.88 -4.47 -3.87
C PRO A 53 -51.85 -3.65 -3.08
N ARG A 54 -52.15 -2.35 -2.95
CA ARG A 54 -51.59 -1.44 -1.95
C ARG A 54 -51.94 -1.99 -0.57
N SER A 55 -50.93 -2.26 0.26
CA SER A 55 -51.07 -2.23 1.71
C SER A 55 -50.25 -1.05 2.24
N SER A 56 -50.96 0.02 2.56
CA SER A 56 -50.52 1.11 3.42
C SER A 56 -50.45 0.55 4.85
N GLY A 57 -49.24 0.15 5.25
CA GLY A 57 -48.91 -0.14 6.65
C GLY A 57 -48.03 0.97 7.17
N ASP A 58 -48.66 2.01 7.72
CA ASP A 58 -48.01 3.08 8.46
C ASP A 58 -47.39 2.49 9.73
N THR A 59 -46.18 1.95 9.61
CA THR A 59 -45.39 1.61 10.79
C THR A 59 -44.66 2.87 11.23
N SER A 60 -45.39 3.68 11.99
CA SER A 60 -44.86 4.70 12.90
C SER A 60 -43.57 4.18 13.56
N TRP A 61 -42.42 4.67 13.10
CA TRP A 61 -41.18 4.69 13.89
C TRP A 61 -41.12 6.08 14.51
N GLY A 62 -41.99 6.29 15.51
CA GLY A 62 -41.95 7.47 16.36
C GLY A 62 -40.69 7.46 17.20
N PHE A 63 -39.69 8.22 16.77
CA PHE A 63 -38.63 8.70 17.64
C PHE A 63 -38.87 10.21 17.71
N THR A 64 -39.46 10.66 18.82
CA THR A 64 -39.87 12.04 19.03
C THR A 64 -38.81 12.78 19.84
N GLY A 65 -38.06 13.64 19.17
CA GLY A 65 -37.90 15.02 19.58
C GLY A 65 -36.71 15.41 20.46
N GLU A 66 -35.56 14.70 20.41
CA GLU A 66 -34.24 15.28 20.73
C GLU A 66 -33.11 14.58 19.94
N ASP A 67 -33.47 14.18 18.72
CA ASP A 67 -32.85 13.04 18.05
C ASP A 67 -31.98 13.44 16.86
N GLY A 68 -31.79 14.73 16.60
CA GLY A 68 -30.96 15.17 15.46
C GLY A 68 -29.55 14.57 15.53
N PHE A 69 -28.99 14.50 16.75
CA PHE A 69 -27.68 13.90 16.99
C PHE A 69 -27.71 12.37 16.97
N LEU A 70 -28.64 11.75 17.70
CA LEU A 70 -28.74 10.29 17.79
C LEU A 70 -29.15 9.64 16.47
N SER A 71 -30.07 10.25 15.72
CA SER A 71 -30.48 9.82 14.38
C SER A 71 -29.34 9.94 13.36
N SER A 72 -28.55 11.03 13.43
CA SER A 72 -27.37 11.18 12.57
C SER A 72 -26.30 10.13 12.87
N ILE A 73 -26.13 9.72 14.13
CA ILE A 73 -25.20 8.66 14.52
C ILE A 73 -25.70 7.29 14.05
N LEU A 74 -26.99 6.98 14.24
CA LEU A 74 -27.58 5.70 13.85
C LEU A 74 -27.56 5.48 12.32
N TRP A 75 -27.63 6.54 11.53
CA TRP A 75 -27.50 6.47 10.06
C TRP A 75 -26.05 6.42 9.59
N ALA A 76 -25.09 6.88 10.39
CA ALA A 76 -23.65 6.83 10.07
C ALA A 76 -23.01 5.44 10.31
N VAL A 77 -23.71 4.51 10.97
CA VAL A 77 -23.20 3.16 11.26
C VAL A 77 -23.33 2.26 10.02
N PRO A 78 -22.27 1.52 9.63
CA PRO A 78 -22.36 0.54 8.56
C PRO A 78 -23.44 -0.49 8.85
N LYS A 79 -24.50 -0.51 8.03
CA LYS A 79 -25.64 -1.43 8.21
C LYS A 79 -25.23 -2.92 8.20
N LYS A 80 -24.18 -3.26 7.43
CA LYS A 80 -23.67 -4.64 7.26
C LYS A 80 -22.15 -4.65 7.17
N ARG A 81 -21.55 -5.72 7.71
CA ARG A 81 -20.11 -6.00 7.57
C ARG A 81 -19.75 -6.21 6.11
N VAL A 82 -18.69 -5.54 5.65
CA VAL A 82 -18.15 -5.74 4.30
C VAL A 82 -17.46 -7.11 4.19
N SER A 83 -17.71 -7.86 3.11
CA SER A 83 -17.07 -9.17 2.88
C SER A 83 -15.56 -9.02 2.70
N ARG A 84 -14.80 -10.06 3.07
CA ARG A 84 -13.33 -10.07 2.94
C ARG A 84 -12.88 -9.78 1.51
N HIS A 85 -13.60 -10.31 0.51
CA HIS A 85 -13.34 -10.07 -0.91
C HIS A 85 -13.51 -8.58 -1.29
N LYS A 86 -14.65 -7.96 -0.91
CA LYS A 86 -14.91 -6.53 -1.15
C LYS A 86 -13.87 -5.63 -0.47
N LYS A 87 -13.44 -5.97 0.75
CA LYS A 87 -12.35 -5.25 1.43
C LYS A 87 -11.02 -5.35 0.68
N ARG A 88 -10.67 -6.54 0.15
CA ARG A 88 -9.44 -6.77 -0.61
C ARG A 88 -9.40 -5.96 -1.90
N LEU A 89 -10.50 -5.98 -2.67
CA LEU A 89 -10.60 -5.19 -3.91
C LEU A 89 -10.44 -3.69 -3.65
N ARG A 90 -11.08 -3.16 -2.59
CA ARG A 90 -10.91 -1.75 -2.19
C ARG A 90 -9.48 -1.38 -1.80
N MET A 91 -8.68 -2.33 -1.33
CA MET A 91 -7.27 -2.11 -0.98
C MET A 91 -6.31 -2.35 -2.14
N GLN A 92 -6.75 -3.02 -3.21
CA GLN A 92 -5.91 -3.37 -4.35
C GLN A 92 -5.47 -2.15 -5.17
N SER A 93 -6.12 -0.99 -5.07
CA SER A 93 -5.64 0.21 -5.76
C SER A 93 -4.61 1.01 -4.96
N LYS A 94 -4.38 0.64 -3.69
CA LYS A 94 -3.63 1.45 -2.72
C LYS A 94 -2.24 0.90 -2.42
N TRP A 95 -1.64 0.16 -3.35
CA TRP A 95 -0.29 -0.36 -3.16
C TRP A 95 0.76 0.76 -3.24
N LEU A 96 1.86 0.57 -2.53
CA LEU A 96 3.03 1.44 -2.63
C LEU A 96 3.60 1.33 -4.04
N ARG A 97 3.70 2.47 -4.74
CA ARG A 97 4.31 2.51 -6.07
C ARG A 97 5.82 2.32 -5.94
N PRO A 98 6.44 1.46 -6.77
CA PRO A 98 7.89 1.28 -6.75
C PRO A 98 8.58 2.57 -7.23
N ILE A 99 9.56 3.04 -6.47
CA ILE A 99 10.40 4.17 -6.86
C ILE A 99 11.49 3.64 -7.79
N GLN A 100 11.56 4.16 -9.02
CA GLN A 100 12.56 3.73 -10.02
C GLN A 100 13.78 4.66 -10.08
N ASN A 101 13.73 5.77 -9.33
CA ASN A 101 14.65 6.89 -9.44
C ASN A 101 15.95 6.70 -8.64
N TYR A 102 16.53 5.49 -8.64
CA TYR A 102 17.75 5.19 -7.89
C TYR A 102 18.95 5.10 -8.83
N MET A 103 20.04 5.79 -8.49
CA MET A 103 21.33 5.70 -9.18
C MET A 103 22.45 5.41 -8.18
N PRO A 104 23.52 4.71 -8.58
CA PRO A 104 24.70 4.56 -7.74
C PRO A 104 25.39 5.92 -7.54
N CYS A 105 25.82 6.22 -6.32
CA CYS A 105 26.58 7.43 -6.05
C CYS A 105 27.98 7.34 -6.66
N PRO A 106 28.46 8.35 -7.41
CA PRO A 106 29.77 8.30 -8.07
C PRO A 106 30.96 8.25 -7.10
N LYS A 107 30.76 8.65 -5.83
CA LYS A 107 31.84 8.70 -4.82
C LYS A 107 31.91 7.47 -3.92
N CYS A 108 30.77 6.92 -3.53
CA CYS A 108 30.70 5.85 -2.52
C CYS A 108 30.00 4.58 -3.00
N GLY A 109 29.43 4.56 -4.21
CA GLY A 109 28.71 3.41 -4.75
C GLY A 109 27.33 3.14 -4.13
N ASN A 110 26.99 3.75 -2.99
CA ASN A 110 25.67 3.58 -2.36
C ASN A 110 24.56 4.12 -3.26
N PRO A 111 23.37 3.48 -3.29
CA PRO A 111 22.23 3.97 -4.04
C PRO A 111 21.77 5.31 -3.47
N LYS A 112 21.57 6.28 -4.35
CA LYS A 112 20.98 7.59 -4.04
C LYS A 112 19.79 7.83 -4.96
N LEU A 113 18.89 8.71 -4.55
CA LEU A 113 17.81 9.15 -5.42
C LEU A 113 18.37 10.07 -6.54
N LEU A 114 17.72 10.08 -7.69
CA LEU A 114 17.93 11.08 -8.74
C LEU A 114 17.67 12.48 -8.17
N HIS A 115 18.52 13.45 -8.53
CA HIS A 115 18.50 14.84 -8.07
C HIS A 115 18.73 15.08 -6.56
N VAL A 116 18.84 14.04 -5.74
CA VAL A 116 19.13 14.17 -4.30
C VAL A 116 20.61 13.87 -4.01
N LEU A 117 21.18 14.60 -3.06
CA LEU A 117 22.51 14.32 -2.53
C LEU A 117 22.54 12.95 -1.84
N CYS A 118 23.67 12.26 -1.95
CA CYS A 118 23.83 10.96 -1.31
C CYS A 118 23.83 11.12 0.23
N GLY A 119 22.88 10.47 0.92
CA GLY A 119 22.74 10.58 2.37
C GLY A 119 23.98 10.14 3.15
N THR A 120 24.71 9.13 2.68
CA THR A 120 25.94 8.66 3.35
C THR A 120 27.11 9.64 3.17
N CYS A 121 27.30 10.15 1.95
CA CYS A 121 28.33 11.16 1.70
C CYS A 121 28.04 12.45 2.47
N PHE A 122 26.77 12.89 2.45
CA PHE A 122 26.34 14.10 3.14
C PHE A 122 26.59 14.02 4.65
N ARG A 123 26.21 12.90 5.30
CA ARG A 123 26.49 12.69 6.73
C ARG A 123 27.98 12.70 7.05
N ARG A 124 28.82 12.08 6.21
CA ARG A 124 30.29 12.10 6.40
C ARG A 124 30.85 13.51 6.28
N THR A 125 30.43 14.28 5.28
CA THR A 125 30.85 15.67 5.10
C THR A 125 30.39 16.54 6.26
N MET A 126 29.13 16.41 6.70
CA MET A 126 28.58 17.17 7.82
C MET A 126 29.31 16.89 9.14
N ARG A 127 29.71 15.64 9.39
CA ARG A 127 30.53 15.31 10.56
C ARG A 127 31.89 16.01 10.50
N LYS A 128 32.57 15.97 9.35
CA LYS A 128 33.88 16.61 9.14
C LYS A 128 33.80 18.13 9.27
N THR A 129 32.78 18.76 8.68
CA THR A 129 32.59 20.21 8.77
C THR A 129 32.24 20.65 10.19
N ALA A 130 31.44 19.88 10.92
CA ALA A 130 31.16 20.14 12.33
C ALA A 130 32.43 20.07 13.19
N GLU A 131 33.29 19.07 12.97
CA GLU A 131 34.57 18.95 13.66
C GLU A 131 35.52 20.12 13.32
N TYR A 132 35.61 20.48 12.04
CA TYR A 132 36.38 21.66 11.61
C TYR A 132 35.86 22.94 12.26
N ARG A 133 34.54 23.14 12.33
CA ARG A 133 33.94 24.30 13.01
C ARG A 133 34.26 24.32 14.50
N LYS A 134 34.22 23.19 15.21
CA LYS A 134 34.61 23.13 16.63
C LYS A 134 36.06 23.55 16.85
N LYS A 135 36.98 23.03 16.03
CA LYS A 135 38.41 23.37 16.10
C LYS A 135 38.69 24.83 15.78
N ASN A 136 38.02 25.40 14.77
CA ASN A 136 38.30 26.75 14.29
C ASN A 136 37.49 27.84 14.98
N VAL A 137 36.20 27.64 15.28
CA VAL A 137 35.39 28.69 15.93
C VAL A 137 35.79 28.88 17.40
N GLY A 138 36.09 27.78 18.12
CA GLY A 138 36.59 27.88 19.50
C GLY A 138 37.95 28.56 19.62
N THR A 139 38.86 28.28 18.67
CA THR A 139 40.18 28.93 18.63
C THR A 139 40.07 30.40 18.21
N LEU A 140 39.23 30.75 17.22
CA LEU A 140 38.98 32.14 16.82
C LEU A 140 38.41 32.96 17.98
N TYR A 141 37.45 32.45 18.73
CA TYR A 141 36.89 33.15 19.90
C TYR A 141 37.93 33.34 21.02
N SER A 142 38.75 32.31 21.31
CA SER A 142 39.84 32.43 22.30
C SER A 142 40.97 33.38 21.86
N LYS A 143 41.28 33.42 20.55
CA LYS A 143 42.29 34.32 19.96
C LYS A 143 41.79 35.76 19.92
N PHE A 144 40.52 35.96 19.59
CA PHE A 144 39.86 37.26 19.66
C PHE A 144 39.82 37.78 21.11
N LYS A 145 39.45 36.94 22.10
CA LYS A 145 39.41 37.33 23.52
C LYS A 145 40.78 37.63 24.14
N LYS A 146 41.88 37.03 23.65
CA LYS A 146 43.26 37.35 24.07
C LYS A 146 43.83 38.60 23.39
N GLY A 147 43.24 39.05 22.27
CA GLY A 147 43.65 40.26 21.55
C GLY A 147 42.87 41.52 21.93
N VAL A 148 41.77 41.39 22.67
CA VAL A 148 41.00 42.50 23.23
C VAL A 148 41.28 42.56 24.74
N GLY A 149 42.51 42.92 25.09
CA GLY A 149 42.83 43.47 26.40
C GLY A 149 42.84 44.98 26.27
N PHE A 150 41.79 45.63 26.78
CA PHE A 150 41.87 47.03 27.18
C PHE A 150 42.72 47.12 28.45
#